data_AF-A0A060Y1M9-F1
#
_entry.id   AF-A0A060Y1M9-F1
#
_cell.length_a   1.000
_cell.length_b   1.000
_cell.length_c   1.000
_cell.angle_alpha   90.00
_cell.angle_beta   90.00
_cell.angle_gamma   90.00
#
_symmetry.space_group_name_H-M   'P 1'
#
loop_
_entity.id
_entity.type
_entity.pdbx_description
1 polymer ?
#
loop_
_entity_poly.entity_id
_entity_poly.type
_entity_poly.pdbx_seq_one_letter_code
_entity_poly.pdbx_strand_id
1 'polypeptide(L)' 'MSLLCLGGMKEIALHTNRQYSGGLVGCVSHFTLSTDYHLSLVEDAADGKNINTCTN' A
#
# COMPACT_ATOMS: atom_id res chain seq x y z
N MET A 1 -14.83 6.09 -8.97
CA MET A 1 -14.35 5.07 -8.00
C MET A 1 -12.84 5.08 -8.06
N SER A 2 -12.15 5.63 -7.05
CA SER A 2 -10.69 5.72 -7.03
C SER A 2 -10.13 4.61 -6.15
N LEU A 3 -9.12 3.88 -6.63
CA LEU A 3 -8.47 2.79 -5.88
C LEU A 3 -7.11 3.29 -5.38
N LEU A 4 -6.84 3.14 -4.09
CA LEU A 4 -5.53 3.38 -3.50
C LEU A 4 -4.82 2.05 -3.25
N CYS A 5 -3.63 1.89 -3.82
CA CYS A 5 -2.78 0.72 -3.59
C CYS A 5 -1.55 1.13 -2.77
N LEU A 6 -1.31 0.44 -1.66
CA LEU A 6 -0.16 0.65 -0.79
C LEU A 6 0.83 -0.50 -0.92
N GLY A 7 2.13 -0.19 -0.87
CA GLY A 7 3.20 -1.18 -0.97
C GLY A 7 3.43 -1.76 -2.37
N GLY A 8 2.60 -1.44 -3.36
CA GLY A 8 2.76 -1.86 -4.75
C GLY A 8 1.42 -2.13 -5.42
N MET A 9 1.46 -2.71 -6.62
CA MET A 9 0.27 -3.09 -7.36
C MET A 9 0.56 -4.30 -8.25
N LYS A 10 -0.49 -5.05 -8.61
CA LYS A 10 -0.38 -6.14 -9.57
C LYS A 10 0.12 -5.59 -10.90
N GLU A 11 1.11 -6.25 -11.49
CA GLU A 11 1.72 -5.83 -12.76
C GLU A 11 2.23 -4.37 -12.71
N ILE A 12 2.94 -4.01 -11.64
CA ILE A 12 3.50 -2.65 -11.46
C ILE A 12 4.34 -2.18 -12.66
N ALA A 13 5.07 -3.09 -13.31
CA ALA A 13 5.83 -2.76 -14.50
C ALA A 13 4.94 -2.34 -15.69
N LEU A 14 3.72 -2.88 -15.81
CA LEU A 14 2.78 -2.46 -16.86
C LEU A 14 2.21 -1.07 -16.54
N HIS A 15 1.77 -0.88 -15.29
CA HIS A 15 1.08 0.34 -14.85
C HIS A 15 1.98 1.55 -14.64
N THR A 16 3.30 1.32 -14.52
CA THR A 16 4.30 2.39 -14.33
C THR A 16 5.21 2.58 -15.54
N ASN A 17 4.81 2.06 -16.71
CA ASN A 17 5.62 2.09 -17.93
C ASN A 17 7.05 1.58 -17.71
N ARG A 18 7.15 0.46 -16.98
CA ARG A 18 8.37 -0.26 -16.59
C ARG A 18 9.34 0.53 -15.72
N GLN A 19 8.91 1.66 -15.14
CA GLN A 19 9.73 2.44 -14.22
C GLN A 19 9.98 1.70 -12.90
N TYR A 20 8.99 0.95 -12.43
CA TYR A 20 9.11 0.11 -11.24
C TYR A 20 8.88 -1.35 -11.59
N SER A 21 9.74 -2.23 -11.05
CA SER A 21 9.69 -3.68 -11.28
C SER A 21 9.20 -4.47 -10.06
N GLY A 22 9.09 -3.83 -8.90
CA GLY A 22 8.68 -4.47 -7.65
C GLY A 22 7.97 -3.49 -6.71
N GLY A 23 7.29 -4.05 -5.71
CA GLY A 23 6.67 -3.29 -4.63
C GLY A 23 7.67 -2.92 -3.53
N LEU A 24 7.16 -2.23 -2.51
CA LEU A 24 7.88 -1.93 -1.28
C LEU A 24 8.16 -3.23 -0.51
N VAL A 25 9.41 -3.42 -0.09
CA VAL A 25 9.82 -4.45 0.86
C VAL A 25 10.20 -3.76 2.17
N GLY A 26 9.35 -3.88 3.19
CA GLY A 26 9.54 -3.22 4.46
C GLY A 26 8.21 -2.95 5.18
N CYS A 27 8.26 -2.04 6.14
CA CYS A 27 7.16 -1.74 7.06
C CYS A 27 6.61 -0.35 6.82
N VAL A 28 5.28 -0.22 6.84
CA VAL A 28 4.58 1.07 6.82
C VAL A 28 3.76 1.20 8.10
N SER A 29 3.82 2.36 8.73
CA SER A 29 3.01 2.69 9.92
C SER A 29 2.61 4.16 9.86
N HIS A 30 1.59 4.56 10.65
CA HIS A 30 1.13 5.94 10.78
C HIS A 30 0.82 6.61 9.43
N PHE A 31 -0.09 6.01 8.67
CA PHE A 31 -0.44 6.49 7.34
C PHE A 31 -1.57 7.53 7.41
N THR A 32 -1.31 8.74 6.90
CA THR A 32 -2.28 9.84 6.86
C THR A 32 -2.52 10.28 5.42
N LEU A 33 -3.77 10.38 5.02
CA LEU A 33 -4.19 10.90 3.72
C LEU A 33 -4.53 12.39 3.83
N SER A 34 -4.09 13.16 2.84
CA SER A 34 -4.23 14.62 2.84
C SER A 34 -3.56 15.25 4.08
N THR A 35 -4.33 15.79 5.01
CA THR A 35 -3.81 16.49 6.20
C THR A 35 -4.15 15.82 7.54
N ASP A 36 -5.21 15.03 7.59
CA ASP A 36 -5.86 14.67 8.86
C ASP A 36 -6.58 13.31 8.81
N TYR A 37 -6.63 12.66 7.65
CA TYR A 37 -7.28 11.36 7.55
C TYR A 37 -6.31 10.23 7.90
N HIS A 38 -6.28 9.86 9.17
CA HIS A 38 -5.49 8.72 9.66
C HIS A 38 -6.15 7.40 9.26
N LEU A 39 -5.47 6.63 8.41
CA LEU A 39 -5.94 5.33 7.94
C LEU A 39 -5.52 4.21 8.88
N SER A 40 -6.48 3.37 9.24
CA SER A 40 -6.25 2.11 9.94
C SER A 40 -5.84 1.06 8.92
N LEU A 41 -4.53 0.90 8.69
CA LEU A 41 -3.97 0.03 7.64
C LEU A 41 -4.50 -1.41 7.65
N VAL A 42 -4.89 -1.92 8.83
CA VAL A 42 -5.44 -3.27 8.99
C VAL A 42 -6.95 -3.30 8.70
N GLU A 43 -7.69 -2.33 9.22
CA GLU A 43 -9.15 -2.33 9.18
C GLU A 43 -9.70 -1.79 7.85
N ASP A 44 -9.01 -0.80 7.27
CA ASP A 44 -9.46 -0.10 6.05
C ASP A 44 -9.00 -0.78 4.75
N ALA A 45 -8.22 -1.86 4.84
CA ALA A 45 -7.70 -2.57 3.69
C ALA A 45 -8.78 -3.43 3.00
N ALA A 46 -9.32 -2.92 1.89
CA ALA A 46 -10.42 -3.55 1.16
C ALA A 46 -10.13 -4.97 0.63
N ASP A 47 -8.90 -5.26 0.20
CA ASP A 47 -8.52 -6.56 -0.37
C ASP A 47 -7.84 -7.50 0.65
N GLY A 48 -7.64 -7.06 1.90
CA GLY A 48 -7.13 -7.92 2.98
C GLY A 48 -5.70 -8.46 2.79
N LYS A 49 -4.97 -8.04 1.76
CA LYS A 49 -3.76 -8.73 1.30
C LYS A 49 -2.47 -8.18 1.93
N ASN A 50 -1.63 -9.08 2.45
CA ASN A 50 -0.33 -8.79 3.09
C ASN A 50 -0.44 -7.89 4.34
N ILE A 51 -1.52 -8.02 5.11
CA ILE A 51 -1.72 -7.29 6.36
C ILE A 51 -1.03 -8.04 7.50
N ASN A 52 0.30 -7.99 7.50
CA ASN A 52 1.11 -8.52 8.59
C ASN A 52 1.65 -7.36 9.42
N THR A 53 1.60 -7.50 10.74
CA THR A 53 2.32 -6.58 11.62
C THR A 53 3.81 -6.85 11.51
N CYS A 54 4.61 -5.80 11.40
CA CYS A 54 6.05 -5.96 11.37
C CYS A 54 6.59 -6.48 12.70
N THR A 55 7.41 -7.53 12.61
CA THR A 55 8.23 -8.05 13.70
C THR A 55 9.65 -7.51 13.59
N ASN A 56 10.25 -7.17 14.75
CA ASN A 56 11.64 -6.72 14.85
C ASN A 56 12.61 -7.85 14.49
#